data_AF-A0ABD0BFR0-F1
#
_entry.id   AF-A0ABD0BFR0-F1
#
_cell.length_a   1.000
_cell.length_b   1.000
_cell.length_c   1.000
_cell.angle_alpha   90.00
_cell.angle_beta   90.00
_cell.angle_gamma   90.00
#
_symmetry.space_group_name_H-M   'P 1'
#
loop_
_entity.id
_entity.type
_entity.pdbx_description
1 polymer ?
#
loop_
_entity_poly.entity_id
_entity_poly.type
_entity_poly.pdbx_seq_one_letter_code
_entity_poly.pdbx_strand_id
1 'polypeptide(L)'
;MHIEITGRMTGKTERLIATANQLIAQGKRVVIVCSNNRFMMAILQKGCPGAKVSGDKYLNKKEWFAELDADPDVIWMYDEFDWFQNQSVIKIRPNGYYYTTPRPPFNLMKPKGDRPIAKLMQTYQTHVDTIIIMPCHTHLRDDSIPMDFWGIDCAE
;
A
#
# COMPACT_ATOMS: atom_id res chain seq x y z
N MET A 1 -7.27 -7.84 -3.46
CA MET A 1 -6.67 -6.52 -3.18
C MET A 1 -6.32 -6.47 -1.70
N HIS A 2 -5.20 -5.86 -1.34
CA HIS A 2 -4.79 -5.67 0.06
C HIS A 2 -4.63 -4.19 0.39
N ILE A 3 -5.21 -3.75 1.51
CA ILE A 3 -5.15 -2.36 1.98
C ILE A 3 -4.78 -2.35 3.46
N GLU A 4 -3.60 -1.82 3.78
CA GLU A 4 -3.11 -1.61 5.15
C GLU A 4 -2.97 -0.10 5.44
N ILE A 5 -3.74 0.42 6.40
CA ILE A 5 -3.71 1.83 6.79
C ILE A 5 -3.41 1.96 8.29
N THR A 6 -2.14 1.97 8.67
CA THR A 6 -1.74 1.91 10.09
C THR A 6 -0.90 3.11 10.51
N GLY A 7 -0.74 3.32 11.82
CA GLY A 7 0.13 4.36 12.38
C GLY A 7 1.60 4.26 11.98
N ARG A 8 2.39 5.28 12.32
CA ARG A 8 3.84 5.27 12.03
C ARG A 8 4.52 4.13 12.78
N MET A 9 5.57 3.57 12.17
CA MET A 9 6.47 2.57 12.80
C MET A 9 5.79 1.27 13.26
N THR A 10 4.78 0.81 12.52
CA THR A 10 4.03 -0.43 12.82
C THR A 10 4.58 -1.69 12.12
N GLY A 11 5.71 -1.58 11.41
CA GLY A 11 6.27 -2.69 10.62
C GLY A 11 5.66 -2.87 9.22
N LYS A 12 4.91 -1.87 8.70
CA LYS A 12 4.32 -1.90 7.35
C LYS A 12 5.29 -2.35 6.26
N THR A 13 6.44 -1.67 6.20
CA THR A 13 7.45 -1.94 5.17
C THR A 13 8.04 -3.34 5.31
N GLU A 14 8.19 -3.86 6.53
CA GLU A 14 8.66 -5.23 6.78
C GLU A 14 7.64 -6.27 6.30
N ARG A 15 6.35 -6.08 6.61
CA ARG A 15 5.27 -6.91 6.07
C ARG A 15 5.18 -6.86 4.56
N LEU A 16 5.28 -5.67 3.97
CA LEU A 16 5.32 -5.48 2.52
C LEU A 16 6.47 -6.29 1.90
N ILE A 17 7.68 -6.22 2.46
CA ILE A 17 8.85 -6.99 2.00
C ILE A 17 8.60 -8.50 2.11
N ALA A 18 8.07 -8.97 3.24
CA ALA A 18 7.78 -10.39 3.45
C ALA A 18 6.77 -10.90 2.41
N THR A 19 5.67 -10.19 2.22
CA THR A 19 4.63 -10.51 1.23
C THR A 19 5.18 -10.47 -0.20
N ALA A 20 5.99 -9.47 -0.54
CA ALA A 20 6.63 -9.38 -1.86
C ALA A 20 7.51 -10.60 -2.14
N ASN A 21 8.33 -11.02 -1.18
CA ASN A 21 9.18 -12.21 -1.34
C ASN A 21 8.38 -13.50 -1.48
N GLN A 22 7.28 -13.65 -0.74
CA GLN A 22 6.37 -14.80 -0.90
C GLN A 22 5.78 -14.86 -2.31
N LEU A 23 5.28 -13.74 -2.83
CA LEU A 23 4.74 -13.66 -4.19
C LEU A 23 5.80 -13.93 -5.25
N ILE A 24 7.02 -13.42 -5.07
CA ILE A 24 8.15 -13.72 -5.96
C ILE A 24 8.49 -15.21 -5.94
N ALA A 25 8.48 -15.85 -4.76
CA ALA A 25 8.72 -17.29 -4.63
C ALA A 25 7.64 -18.12 -5.35
N GLN A 26 6.42 -17.60 -5.48
CA GLN A 26 5.33 -18.17 -6.27
C GLN A 26 5.44 -17.85 -7.78
N GLY A 27 6.54 -17.22 -8.23
CA GLY A 27 6.77 -16.85 -9.62
C GLY A 27 6.04 -15.59 -10.08
N LYS A 28 5.46 -14.80 -9.16
CA LYS A 28 4.80 -13.54 -9.52
C LYS A 28 5.82 -12.44 -9.79
N ARG A 29 5.52 -11.59 -10.78
CA ARG A 29 6.26 -10.35 -11.02
C ARG A 29 5.75 -9.28 -10.06
N VAL A 30 6.65 -8.71 -9.28
CA VAL A 30 6.32 -7.73 -8.23
C VAL A 30 6.99 -6.39 -8.53
N VAL A 31 6.20 -5.32 -8.47
CA VAL A 31 6.67 -3.94 -8.51
C VAL A 31 6.39 -3.29 -7.16
N ILE A 32 7.42 -2.71 -6.55
CA ILE A 32 7.31 -1.92 -5.32
C ILE A 32 7.55 -0.46 -5.64
N VAL A 33 6.58 0.38 -5.28
CA VAL A 33 6.67 1.83 -5.40
C VAL A 33 6.71 2.42 -4.01
N CYS A 34 7.66 3.31 -3.75
CA CYS A 34 7.76 4.06 -2.50
C CYS A 34 7.90 5.56 -2.77
N SER A 35 7.88 6.37 -1.71
CA SER A 35 8.24 7.79 -1.84
C SER A 35 9.66 7.93 -2.40
N ASN A 36 9.92 9.02 -3.14
CA ASN A 36 11.23 9.26 -3.75
C ASN A 36 12.34 9.55 -2.72
N ASN A 37 12.78 8.50 -2.03
CA ASN A 37 13.82 8.47 -1.02
C ASN A 37 14.84 7.36 -1.36
N ARG A 38 16.09 7.75 -1.63
CA ARG A 38 17.14 6.82 -2.07
C ARG A 38 17.46 5.74 -1.04
N PHE A 39 17.43 6.08 0.24
CA PHE A 39 17.68 5.13 1.32
C PHE A 39 16.57 4.08 1.40
N MET A 40 15.30 4.51 1.30
CA MET A 40 14.16 3.59 1.29
C MET A 40 14.19 2.65 0.07
N MET A 41 14.47 3.19 -1.12
CA MET A 41 14.62 2.35 -2.31
C MET A 41 15.74 1.31 -2.16
N ALA A 42 16.86 1.68 -1.54
CA ALA A 42 17.96 0.74 -1.29
C ALA A 42 17.57 -0.37 -0.30
N ILE A 43 16.82 -0.04 0.76
CA ILE A 43 16.27 -1.03 1.70
C ILE A 43 15.35 -2.01 0.96
N LEU A 44 14.39 -1.50 0.19
CA LEU A 44 13.43 -2.31 -0.54
C LEU A 44 14.10 -3.21 -1.57
N GLN A 45 15.07 -2.68 -2.32
CA GLN A 45 15.81 -3.47 -3.31
C GLN A 45 16.66 -4.57 -2.66
N LYS A 46 17.26 -4.29 -1.50
CA LYS A 46 18.01 -5.30 -0.74
C LYS A 46 17.11 -6.35 -0.10
N GLY A 47 15.94 -5.94 0.41
CA GLY A 47 14.96 -6.82 1.05
C GLY A 47 14.19 -7.69 0.06
N CYS A 48 14.00 -7.21 -1.17
CA CYS A 48 13.24 -7.88 -2.22
C CYS A 48 14.04 -7.89 -3.55
N PRO A 49 15.12 -8.68 -3.66
CA PRO A 49 15.99 -8.66 -4.84
C PRO A 49 15.28 -9.02 -6.16
N GLY A 50 14.19 -9.79 -6.11
CA GLY A 50 13.38 -10.14 -7.29
C GLY A 50 12.34 -9.07 -7.70
N ALA A 51 12.13 -8.03 -6.89
CA ALA A 51 11.18 -6.97 -7.20
C ALA A 51 11.81 -5.87 -8.07
N LYS A 52 10.98 -5.23 -8.90
CA LYS A 52 11.31 -3.93 -9.49
C LYS A 52 10.94 -2.83 -8.52
N VAL A 53 11.91 -2.01 -8.12
CA VAL A 53 11.70 -0.91 -7.16
C VAL A 53 11.83 0.45 -7.83
N SER A 54 10.92 1.37 -7.53
CA SER A 54 11.05 2.76 -7.95
C SER A 54 10.42 3.75 -6.96
N GLY A 55 10.98 4.95 -6.91
CA GLY A 55 10.30 6.10 -6.33
C GLY A 55 9.17 6.60 -7.22
N ASP A 56 8.13 7.16 -6.61
CA ASP A 56 6.95 7.74 -7.26
C ASP A 56 7.28 8.75 -8.38
N LYS A 57 8.30 9.57 -8.19
CA LYS A 57 8.72 10.59 -9.17
C LYS A 57 9.34 10.06 -10.46
N TYR A 58 9.95 8.88 -10.40
CA TYR A 58 10.71 8.31 -11.52
C TYR A 58 10.05 7.07 -12.11
N LEU A 59 8.92 6.63 -11.55
CA LEU A 59 8.27 5.39 -11.92
C LEU A 59 7.98 5.32 -13.43
N ASN A 60 7.37 6.36 -13.99
CA ASN A 60 7.02 6.43 -15.41
C ASN A 60 8.23 6.59 -16.36
N LYS A 61 9.44 6.81 -15.82
CA LYS A 61 10.69 6.90 -16.58
C LYS A 61 11.48 5.59 -16.58
N LYS A 62 11.00 4.56 -15.88
CA LYS A 62 11.64 3.25 -15.87
C LYS A 62 11.35 2.53 -17.18
N GLU A 63 12.39 1.95 -17.77
CA GLU A 63 12.30 1.19 -19.03
C GLU A 63 11.27 0.04 -18.95
N TRP A 64 11.14 -0.60 -17.79
CA TRP A 64 10.20 -1.69 -17.52
C TRP A 64 8.78 -1.21 -17.22
N PHE A 65 8.54 0.10 -17.06
CA PHE A 65 7.25 0.61 -16.59
C PHE A 65 6.11 0.26 -17.54
N ALA A 66 6.27 0.57 -18.83
CA ALA A 66 5.20 0.39 -19.81
C ALA A 66 4.78 -1.09 -19.95
N GLU A 67 5.76 -1.99 -19.96
CA GLU A 67 5.53 -3.44 -20.01
C GLU A 67 4.75 -3.92 -18.77
N LEU A 68 5.25 -3.61 -17.57
CA LEU A 68 4.66 -4.12 -16.33
C LEU A 68 3.33 -3.43 -15.95
N ASP A 69 3.08 -2.23 -16.46
CA ASP A 69 1.83 -1.49 -16.23
C ASP A 69 0.69 -1.94 -17.15
N ALA A 70 1.02 -2.47 -18.34
CA ALA A 70 0.06 -3.08 -19.26
C ALA A 70 -0.36 -4.50 -18.85
N ASP A 71 0.43 -5.13 -17.98
CA ASP A 71 0.25 -6.53 -17.60
C ASP A 71 -0.64 -6.68 -16.35
N PRO A 72 -1.82 -7.32 -16.45
CA PRO A 72 -2.75 -7.45 -15.34
C PRO A 72 -2.27 -8.40 -14.24
N ASP A 73 -1.33 -9.32 -14.53
CA ASP A 73 -0.84 -10.32 -13.58
C ASP A 73 0.31 -9.80 -12.70
N VAL A 74 0.86 -8.63 -13.03
CA VAL A 74 1.88 -7.97 -12.22
C VAL A 74 1.27 -7.48 -10.91
N ILE A 75 1.94 -7.79 -9.81
CA ILE A 75 1.54 -7.32 -8.49
C ILE A 75 2.20 -5.97 -8.20
N TRP A 76 1.38 -4.97 -7.96
CA TRP A 76 1.81 -3.62 -7.63
C TRP A 76 1.64 -3.35 -6.14
N MET A 77 2.74 -3.04 -5.46
CA MET A 77 2.78 -2.75 -4.03
C MET A 77 3.22 -1.31 -3.81
N TYR A 78 2.43 -0.55 -3.06
CA TYR A 78 2.63 0.87 -2.83
C TYR A 78 2.90 1.14 -1.35
N ASP A 79 4.14 1.49 -1.00
CA ASP A 79 4.60 1.78 0.36
C ASP A 79 4.47 3.27 0.68
N GLU A 80 3.81 3.61 1.79
CA GLU A 80 3.54 5.00 2.23
C GLU A 80 2.96 5.88 1.10
N PHE A 81 2.02 5.32 0.34
CA PHE A 81 1.53 5.91 -0.90
C PHE A 81 0.83 7.27 -0.74
N ASP A 82 0.23 7.52 0.43
CA ASP A 82 -0.43 8.78 0.71
C ASP A 82 0.58 9.94 0.91
N TRP A 83 1.86 9.60 1.06
CA TRP A 83 2.98 10.55 1.13
C TRP A 83 3.70 10.76 -0.20
N PHE A 84 3.24 10.13 -1.28
CA PHE A 84 3.81 10.37 -2.60
C PHE A 84 3.65 11.82 -3.02
N GLN A 85 4.68 12.35 -3.67
CA GLN A 85 4.64 13.68 -4.26
C GLN A 85 3.89 13.64 -5.58
N ASN A 86 3.96 12.52 -6.30
CA ASN A 86 3.19 12.26 -7.49
C ASN A 86 2.16 11.15 -7.25
N GLN A 87 0.95 11.52 -6.77
CA GLN A 87 -0.11 10.53 -6.54
C GLN A 87 -0.78 10.01 -7.82
N SER A 88 -0.55 10.64 -8.98
CA SER A 88 -1.15 10.22 -10.26
C SER A 88 -0.63 8.87 -10.76
N VAL A 89 0.50 8.40 -10.23
CA VAL A 89 1.09 7.10 -10.56
C VAL A 89 0.45 5.94 -9.80
N ILE A 90 -0.43 6.23 -8.83
CA ILE A 90 -1.12 5.22 -8.05
C ILE A 90 -2.37 4.80 -8.82
N LYS A 91 -2.33 3.58 -9.38
CA LYS A 91 -3.50 2.95 -9.98
C LYS A 91 -4.07 1.94 -9.00
N ILE A 92 -5.39 1.98 -8.82
CA ILE A 92 -6.12 0.99 -8.02
C ILE A 92 -6.30 -0.26 -8.88
N ARG A 93 -5.72 -1.38 -8.45
CA ARG A 93 -5.67 -2.65 -9.18
C ARG A 93 -6.30 -3.76 -8.32
N PRO A 94 -7.07 -4.70 -8.89
CA PRO A 94 -7.71 -5.79 -8.13
C PRO A 94 -6.73 -6.65 -7.31
N ASN A 95 -5.52 -6.84 -7.81
CA ASN A 95 -4.41 -7.58 -7.18
C ASN A 95 -3.37 -6.66 -6.51
N GLY A 96 -3.66 -5.37 -6.36
CA GLY A 96 -2.74 -4.39 -5.78
C GLY A 96 -2.65 -4.46 -4.25
N TYR A 97 -1.50 -4.02 -3.74
CA TYR A 97 -1.23 -3.88 -2.31
C TYR A 97 -0.95 -2.42 -1.96
N TYR A 98 -1.63 -1.89 -0.96
CA TYR A 98 -1.61 -0.48 -0.61
C TYR A 98 -1.33 -0.30 0.87
N TYR A 99 -0.13 0.17 1.22
CA TYR A 99 0.31 0.37 2.59
C TYR A 99 0.52 1.86 2.84
N THR A 100 -0.07 2.42 3.89
CA THR A 100 0.22 3.82 4.24
C THR A 100 -0.07 4.15 5.69
N THR A 101 0.59 5.18 6.17
CA THR A 101 0.11 6.02 7.26
C THR A 101 -0.63 7.22 6.66
N PRO A 102 -1.89 7.52 7.03
CA PRO A 102 -2.59 8.66 6.47
C PRO A 102 -1.88 9.99 6.73
N ARG A 103 -1.71 10.79 5.68
CA ARG A 103 -1.21 12.17 5.78
C ARG A 103 -2.34 13.08 6.30
N PRO A 104 -2.10 13.85 7.38
CA PRO A 104 -3.06 14.86 7.84
C PRO A 104 -3.45 15.84 6.71
N PRO A 105 -4.69 16.35 6.70
CA PRO A 105 -5.78 16.13 7.67
C PRO A 105 -6.74 14.99 7.24
N PHE A 106 -6.26 13.81 6.80
CA PHE A 106 -7.17 12.74 6.38
C PHE A 106 -8.05 12.20 7.52
N ASN A 107 -9.35 12.07 7.27
CA ASN A 107 -10.30 11.49 8.21
C ASN A 107 -10.76 10.11 7.71
N LEU A 108 -10.30 9.06 8.38
CA LEU A 108 -10.61 7.66 8.04
C LEU A 108 -12.09 7.32 8.20
N MET A 109 -12.81 7.99 9.10
CA MET A 109 -14.23 7.75 9.36
C MET A 109 -15.13 8.44 8.31
N LYS A 110 -14.59 9.41 7.58
CA LYS A 110 -15.31 10.15 6.54
C LYS A 110 -14.42 10.31 5.30
N PRO A 111 -14.03 9.21 4.63
CA PRO A 111 -13.15 9.27 3.48
C PRO A 111 -13.85 9.99 2.32
N LYS A 112 -13.33 11.16 1.93
CA LYS A 112 -13.87 12.00 0.86
C LYS A 112 -12.74 12.53 -0.03
N GLY A 113 -13.12 12.91 -1.25
CA GLY A 113 -12.24 13.54 -2.23
C GLY A 113 -11.46 12.55 -3.11
N ASP A 114 -10.53 13.10 -3.91
CA ASP A 114 -9.88 12.36 -4.99
C ASP A 114 -8.56 11.66 -4.63
N ARG A 115 -8.13 11.76 -3.37
CA ARG A 115 -6.91 11.09 -2.90
C ARG A 115 -7.04 9.58 -3.11
N PRO A 116 -5.96 8.88 -3.53
CA PRO A 116 -5.98 7.43 -3.70
C PRO A 116 -6.46 6.69 -2.45
N ILE A 117 -6.09 7.15 -1.25
CA ILE A 117 -6.56 6.56 0.01
C ILE A 117 -8.09 6.68 0.16
N ALA A 118 -8.71 7.79 -0.26
CA ALA A 118 -10.16 7.95 -0.22
C ALA A 118 -10.85 7.03 -1.23
N LYS A 119 -10.29 6.90 -2.45
CA LYS A 119 -10.80 6.01 -3.50
C LYS A 119 -10.71 4.55 -3.10
N LEU A 120 -9.59 4.13 -2.50
CA LEU A 120 -9.43 2.78 -1.93
C LEU A 120 -10.46 2.50 -0.81
N MET A 121 -10.68 3.48 0.05
CA MET A 121 -11.73 3.45 1.08
C MET A 121 -13.16 3.59 0.53
N GLN A 122 -13.37 3.72 -0.78
CA GLN A 122 -14.69 3.60 -1.41
C GLN A 122 -14.85 2.23 -2.08
N THR A 123 -13.76 1.59 -2.48
CA THR A 123 -13.78 0.27 -3.14
C THR A 123 -13.84 -0.92 -2.18
N TYR A 124 -13.60 -0.72 -0.87
CA TYR A 124 -13.46 -1.82 0.11
C TYR A 124 -14.70 -2.70 0.27
N GLN A 125 -15.89 -2.23 -0.09
CA GLN A 125 -17.12 -3.03 0.00
C GLN A 125 -17.21 -4.13 -1.07
N THR A 126 -16.28 -4.18 -2.03
CA THR A 126 -16.41 -5.04 -3.21
C THR A 126 -15.33 -6.12 -3.36
N HIS A 127 -14.12 -5.95 -2.79
CA HIS A 127 -12.97 -6.82 -3.11
C HIS A 127 -11.86 -6.76 -2.05
N VAL A 128 -11.95 -7.38 -0.87
CA VAL A 128 -10.82 -7.27 0.08
C VAL A 128 -10.65 -8.43 1.08
N ASP A 129 -9.46 -9.05 1.03
CA ASP A 129 -8.81 -9.71 2.18
C ASP A 129 -8.20 -8.59 3.06
N THR A 130 -8.92 -8.14 4.10
CA THR A 130 -8.65 -6.86 4.82
C THR A 130 -8.06 -7.07 6.21
N ILE A 131 -7.01 -6.32 6.56
CA ILE A 131 -6.70 -5.88 7.94
C ILE A 131 -6.06 -4.48 7.87
N ILE A 132 -6.78 -3.39 8.14
CA ILE A 132 -7.15 -2.75 9.42
C ILE A 132 -6.39 -1.48 9.70
N ILE A 133 -7.21 -0.53 10.14
CA ILE A 133 -6.84 0.79 10.60
C ILE A 133 -6.16 0.64 11.96
N MET A 134 -5.11 1.39 12.27
CA MET A 134 -4.71 1.58 13.68
C MET A 134 -4.85 3.06 14.01
N PRO A 135 -5.45 3.44 15.14
CA PRO A 135 -5.55 4.84 15.51
C PRO A 135 -4.14 5.41 15.65
N CYS A 136 -3.79 6.28 14.71
CA CYS A 136 -2.63 7.12 14.79
C CYS A 136 -2.99 8.18 15.86
N HIS A 137 -2.60 7.94 17.11
CA HIS A 137 -3.01 8.65 18.34
C HIS A 137 -4.29 8.12 19.01
N THR A 138 -4.15 7.84 20.31
CA THR A 138 -5.09 7.24 21.28
C THR A 138 -6.39 8.01 21.55
N HIS A 139 -6.74 9.01 20.74
CA HIS A 139 -7.90 9.89 20.97
C HIS A 139 -9.06 9.72 19.96
N LEU A 140 -9.00 8.75 19.05
CA LEU A 140 -10.04 8.49 18.04
C LEU A 140 -11.03 7.38 18.43
N ARG A 141 -11.09 6.99 19.70
CA ARG A 141 -12.06 6.00 20.18
C ARG A 141 -13.42 6.69 20.37
N ASP A 142 -14.34 6.45 19.44
CA ASP A 142 -15.76 6.76 19.59
C ASP A 142 -16.48 5.47 19.94
N ASP A 143 -16.76 5.26 21.22
CA ASP A 143 -17.42 4.06 21.75
C ASP A 143 -18.90 3.94 21.28
N SER A 144 -19.43 4.92 20.54
CA SER A 144 -20.77 4.86 19.94
C SER A 144 -20.79 4.22 18.55
N ILE A 145 -19.63 3.98 17.95
CA ILE A 145 -19.50 3.32 16.64
C ILE A 145 -18.98 1.89 16.89
N PRO A 146 -19.74 0.84 16.56
CA PRO A 146 -19.30 -0.54 16.70
C PRO A 146 -18.29 -0.85 15.59
N MET A 147 -17.06 -0.40 15.75
CA MET A 147 -15.94 -0.76 14.89
C MET A 147 -15.04 -1.71 15.67
N ASP A 148 -15.30 -3.00 15.53
CA ASP A 148 -14.43 -4.07 16.06
C ASP A 148 -13.11 -4.07 15.27
N PHE A 149 -12.15 -3.32 15.80
CA PHE A 149 -10.75 -3.34 15.39
C PHE A 149 -10.07 -4.58 15.97
N TRP A 150 -9.93 -5.63 15.15
CA TRP A 150 -9.03 -6.74 15.48
C TRP A 150 -8.44 -7.25 14.19
N GLY A 151 -7.11 -7.22 14.06
CA GLY A 151 -6.43 -7.84 12.95
C GLY A 151 -6.82 -9.30 12.86
N ILE A 152 -7.72 -9.62 11.92
CA ILE A 152 -8.07 -11.00 11.60
C ILE A 152 -7.08 -11.46 10.54
N ASP A 153 -5.99 -12.08 10.98
CA ASP A 153 -5.22 -12.99 10.16
C ASP A 153 -6.21 -13.89 9.40
N CYS A 154 -6.27 -13.73 8.07
CA CYS A 154 -6.85 -14.75 7.20
C CYS A 154 -5.69 -15.50 6.57
N ALA A 155 -5.09 -16.39 7.35
CA ALA A 155 -4.34 -17.53 6.83
C ALA A 155 -5.07 -18.79 7.29
N GLU A 156 -5.76 -19.42 6.32
CA GLU A 156 -6.41 -20.74 6.27
C GLU A 156 -7.13 -21.29 7.54
#